data_AF-A0AAV5M1W7-F1
#
_entry.id   AF-A0AAV5M1W7-F1
#
_cell.length_a   1.000
_cell.length_b   1.000
_cell.length_c   1.000
_cell.angle_alpha   90.00
_cell.angle_beta   90.00
_cell.angle_gamma   90.00
#
_symmetry.space_group_name_H-M   'P 1'
#
loop_
_entity.id
_entity.type
_entity.pdbx_description
1 polymer ?
#
loop_
_entity_poly.entity_id
_entity_poly.type
_entity_poly.pdbx_seq_one_letter_code
_entity_poly.pdbx_strand_id
1 'polypeptide(L)'
;MSNHCIARFSTVRHKAVSQLSLSKSWGNGFCKVFFTWAVQPVPHNSQNTLHNVRFPCSLGVNLTPSDIPQRSDEWFALRRNKLTTSTFSTALGFWKGKRRYELWHEKVFLSETEVVESSRRCALQWGVLNEVAAIEQYKSITGRDVGLLGFAIHSNEQFDWLGASPDGLLGCFPEGGILEVKCPYNKGKPETALPWSSMPFYYMPQVQGQMEIMDRDWVDLYCWTPNGSSIFRVHRERSYWELIHGILREFWWGNVIPAREALLLGRGEEVKTYEPASTHKQTGLVISKSIKLAKNAKLLCREIAGHIECYR
;
A
#
# COMPACT_ATOMS: atom_id res chain seq x y z
N MET A 1 -15.59 48.39 -47.10
CA MET A 1 -15.37 49.54 -46.20
C MET A 1 -14.54 49.00 -45.04
N SER A 2 -13.25 49.33 -44.95
CA SER A 2 -12.69 50.53 -44.27
C SER A 2 -12.89 50.47 -42.75
N ASN A 3 -11.87 50.55 -41.88
CA ASN A 3 -10.41 50.58 -42.11
C ASN A 3 -9.64 50.11 -40.85
N HIS A 4 -8.33 49.89 -40.95
CA HIS A 4 -7.44 49.76 -39.79
C HIS A 4 -7.32 51.09 -39.02
N CYS A 5 -7.09 51.02 -37.70
CA CYS A 5 -6.30 52.01 -36.99
C CYS A 5 -5.67 51.41 -35.71
N ILE A 6 -4.47 51.87 -35.34
CA ILE A 6 -3.70 51.41 -34.16
C ILE A 6 -3.39 52.62 -33.28
N ALA A 7 -3.56 52.49 -31.97
CA ALA A 7 -2.94 53.40 -31.00
C ALA A 7 -2.51 52.65 -29.73
N ARG A 8 -1.22 52.73 -29.39
CA ARG A 8 -0.70 52.53 -28.03
C ARG A 8 -0.44 53.90 -27.42
N PHE A 9 -0.57 54.06 -26.10
CA PHE A 9 0.38 54.88 -25.33
C PHE A 9 0.48 54.41 -23.87
N SER A 10 1.64 54.66 -23.27
CA SER A 10 1.96 54.52 -21.83
C SER A 10 1.86 55.92 -21.15
N THR A 11 2.09 56.16 -19.86
CA THR A 11 2.74 55.34 -18.80
C THR A 11 1.90 55.41 -17.49
N VAL A 12 2.30 55.69 -16.23
CA VAL A 12 3.53 56.14 -15.52
C VAL A 12 3.68 55.30 -14.22
N ARG A 13 4.80 55.43 -13.48
CA ARG A 13 5.08 54.76 -12.20
C ARG A 13 4.53 55.53 -11.00
N HIS A 14 4.41 54.88 -9.85
CA HIS A 14 4.95 55.41 -8.58
C HIS A 14 5.75 54.32 -7.84
N LYS A 15 6.78 54.72 -7.09
CA LYS A 15 7.74 53.80 -6.41
C LYS A 15 8.37 54.49 -5.20
N ALA A 16 8.03 54.07 -3.98
CA ALA A 16 8.63 54.49 -2.70
C ALA A 16 8.11 53.59 -1.56
N VAL A 17 8.77 53.37 -0.42
CA VAL A 17 10.18 53.53 -0.03
C VAL A 17 10.51 52.49 1.07
N SER A 18 11.79 52.24 1.33
CA SER A 18 12.29 51.28 2.34
C SER A 18 12.11 51.70 3.80
N GLN A 19 12.13 50.73 4.71
CA GLN A 19 12.93 50.87 5.95
C GLN A 19 13.51 49.52 6.40
N LEU A 20 14.56 49.58 7.23
CA LEU A 20 15.42 48.46 7.65
C LEU A 20 15.88 48.71 9.11
N SER A 21 16.41 47.68 9.79
CA SER A 21 16.73 47.64 11.24
C SER A 21 15.48 47.66 12.15
N LEU A 22 15.44 47.08 13.35
CA LEU A 22 16.49 46.96 14.37
C LEU A 22 16.64 45.54 14.97
N SER A 23 17.86 45.23 15.41
CA SER A 23 18.20 44.05 16.21
C SER A 23 17.90 44.25 17.69
N LYS A 24 17.30 43.25 18.36
CA LYS A 24 17.39 43.08 19.82
C LYS A 24 17.59 41.60 20.17
N SER A 25 18.77 41.30 20.70
CA SER A 25 19.14 39.98 21.23
C SER A 25 18.72 39.86 22.70
N TRP A 26 17.63 39.14 22.96
CA TRP A 26 17.26 38.73 24.32
C TRP A 26 17.52 37.23 24.48
N GLY A 27 18.46 36.89 25.36
CA GLY A 27 18.87 35.51 25.60
C GLY A 27 17.99 34.85 26.65
N ASN A 28 17.22 33.82 26.25
CA ASN A 28 16.55 32.95 27.21
C ASN A 28 17.57 31.95 27.78
N GLY A 29 17.84 32.03 29.08
CA GLY A 29 18.72 31.11 29.78
C GLY A 29 18.14 29.70 29.87
N PHE A 30 18.92 28.70 29.48
CA PHE A 30 18.55 27.29 29.67
C PHE A 30 18.64 26.93 31.17
N CYS A 31 17.50 26.91 31.85
CA CYS A 31 17.43 26.45 33.23
C CYS A 31 17.50 24.90 33.29
N LYS A 32 18.72 24.35 33.18
CA LYS A 32 18.98 22.92 33.35
C LYS A 32 18.89 22.55 34.83
N VAL A 33 17.78 21.92 35.22
CA VAL A 33 17.66 21.28 36.54
C VAL A 33 18.53 20.02 36.55
N PHE A 34 19.65 20.06 37.27
CA PHE A 34 20.47 18.89 37.54
C PHE A 34 19.88 18.10 38.71
N PHE A 35 19.45 16.86 38.46
CA PHE A 35 19.21 15.86 39.51
C PHE A 35 20.43 14.96 39.66
N THR A 36 21.31 15.28 40.61
CA THR A 36 22.43 14.41 40.98
C THR A 36 21.97 13.33 41.96
N TRP A 37 21.76 12.12 41.45
CA TRP A 37 21.69 10.92 42.29
C TRP A 37 23.07 10.29 42.41
N ALA A 38 23.59 10.21 43.64
CA ALA A 38 24.92 9.69 43.91
C ALA A 38 24.93 8.15 43.87
N VAL A 39 25.92 7.57 43.19
CA VAL A 39 26.18 6.13 43.20
C VAL A 39 27.06 5.79 44.41
N GLN A 40 26.65 4.81 45.20
CA GLN A 40 27.46 4.17 46.25
C GLN A 40 27.71 2.70 45.85
N PRO A 41 28.91 2.14 46.10
CA PRO A 41 29.27 0.81 45.62
C PRO A 41 28.68 -0.31 46.49
N VAL A 42 28.26 -1.41 45.86
CA VAL A 42 27.82 -2.65 46.53
C VAL A 42 28.92 -3.71 46.45
N PRO A 43 29.29 -4.39 47.56
CA PRO A 43 30.29 -5.46 47.53
C PRO A 43 29.71 -6.80 47.03
N HIS A 44 30.53 -7.60 46.36
CA HIS A 44 30.32 -9.06 46.25
C HIS A 44 30.33 -9.68 47.66
N ASN A 45 29.55 -10.70 48.01
CA ASN A 45 29.58 -12.02 47.37
C ASN A 45 28.38 -12.92 47.77
N SER A 46 28.12 -13.96 46.94
CA SER A 46 27.52 -15.27 47.27
C SER A 46 26.30 -15.37 48.22
N GLN A 47 25.16 -15.84 47.68
CA GLN A 47 24.74 -17.25 47.84
C GLN A 47 23.60 -17.62 46.86
N ASN A 48 23.46 -18.91 46.54
CA ASN A 48 22.48 -19.41 45.57
C ASN A 48 21.15 -19.82 46.22
N THR A 49 20.05 -19.16 45.85
CA THR A 49 18.68 -19.69 46.03
C THR A 49 17.83 -19.41 44.79
N LEU A 50 17.47 -20.49 44.06
CA LEU A 50 16.61 -20.43 42.87
C LEU A 50 15.14 -20.21 43.27
N HIS A 51 14.77 -18.96 43.55
CA HIS A 51 13.36 -18.59 43.63
C HIS A 51 12.75 -18.50 42.23
N ASN A 52 11.91 -19.48 41.93
CA ASN A 52 11.28 -19.65 40.62
C ASN A 52 10.17 -18.59 40.43
N VAL A 53 10.55 -17.40 39.94
CA VAL A 53 9.62 -16.28 39.67
C VAL A 53 8.70 -16.66 38.51
N ARG A 54 7.58 -17.27 38.86
CA ARG A 54 6.55 -17.72 37.93
C ARG A 54 5.78 -16.52 37.39
N PHE A 55 6.30 -15.91 36.33
CA PHE A 55 5.59 -14.89 35.56
C PHE A 55 4.18 -15.40 35.21
N PRO A 56 3.14 -14.56 35.30
CA PRO A 56 1.79 -14.95 34.90
C PRO A 56 1.82 -15.41 33.45
N CYS A 57 1.35 -16.63 33.20
CA CYS A 57 1.12 -17.09 31.83
C CYS A 57 -0.06 -16.27 31.28
N SER A 58 0.25 -15.21 30.55
CA SER A 58 -0.71 -14.57 29.67
C SER A 58 -1.19 -15.64 28.69
N LEU A 59 -2.51 -15.89 28.69
CA LEU A 59 -3.15 -16.76 27.71
C LEU A 59 -3.06 -16.06 26.35
N GLY A 60 -1.94 -16.28 25.66
CA GLY A 60 -1.73 -15.84 24.30
C GLY A 60 -2.78 -16.50 23.42
N VAL A 61 -3.81 -15.73 23.07
CA VAL A 61 -4.73 -16.11 22.01
C VAL A 61 -3.89 -16.25 20.75
N ASN A 62 -3.77 -17.46 20.23
CA ASN A 62 -3.11 -17.74 18.96
C ASN A 62 -4.00 -17.21 17.83
N LEU A 63 -4.06 -15.88 17.69
CA LEU A 63 -4.75 -15.19 16.61
C LEU A 63 -4.17 -15.68 15.29
N THR A 64 -5.04 -16.19 14.41
CA THR A 64 -4.60 -16.53 13.06
C THR A 64 -4.32 -15.24 12.28
N PRO A 65 -3.51 -15.27 11.20
CA PRO A 65 -3.33 -14.11 10.33
C PRO A 65 -4.66 -13.51 9.82
N SER A 66 -5.70 -14.33 9.68
CA SER A 66 -7.06 -13.94 9.32
C SER A 66 -7.77 -13.08 10.38
N ASP A 67 -7.50 -13.31 11.66
CA ASP A 67 -8.18 -12.65 12.80
C ASP A 67 -7.55 -11.30 13.18
N ILE A 68 -6.29 -11.09 12.78
CA ILE A 68 -5.51 -9.90 13.14
C ILE A 68 -6.08 -8.65 12.42
N PRO A 69 -6.55 -7.61 13.15
CA PRO A 69 -7.20 -6.46 12.54
C PRO A 69 -6.34 -5.76 11.49
N GLN A 70 -6.95 -5.47 10.33
CA GLN A 70 -6.27 -4.72 9.27
C GLN A 70 -5.75 -3.38 9.84
N ARG A 71 -4.48 -3.03 9.56
CA ARG A 71 -3.77 -1.82 10.05
C ARG A 71 -3.33 -1.85 11.53
N SER A 72 -3.39 -2.98 12.23
CA SER A 72 -2.71 -3.13 13.52
C SER A 72 -1.18 -3.28 13.35
N ASP A 73 -0.42 -3.12 14.43
CA ASP A 73 1.04 -3.28 14.39
C ASP A 73 1.46 -4.72 14.07
N GLU A 74 0.68 -5.72 14.53
CA GLU A 74 0.84 -7.13 14.18
C GLU A 74 0.60 -7.36 12.68
N TRP A 75 -0.41 -6.69 12.10
CA TRP A 75 -0.70 -6.75 10.67
C TRP A 75 0.45 -6.15 9.84
N PHE A 76 1.03 -5.03 10.27
CA PHE A 76 2.24 -4.48 9.64
C PHE A 76 3.45 -5.41 9.82
N ALA A 77 3.61 -6.04 10.99
CA ALA A 77 4.70 -6.98 11.26
C ALA A 77 4.62 -8.24 10.36
N LEU A 78 3.45 -8.84 10.19
CA LEU A 78 3.22 -9.95 9.26
C LEU A 78 3.59 -9.56 7.82
N ARG A 79 3.13 -8.39 7.37
CA ARG A 79 3.38 -7.88 5.99
C ARG A 79 4.84 -7.47 5.73
N ARG A 80 5.66 -7.29 6.76
CA ARG A 80 7.09 -6.93 6.64
C ARG A 80 7.92 -8.06 6.00
N ASN A 81 7.58 -9.31 6.30
CA ASN A 81 8.29 -10.50 5.80
C ASN A 81 7.62 -11.17 4.60
N LYS A 82 6.73 -10.46 3.91
CA LYS A 82 5.93 -10.99 2.79
C LYS A 82 5.91 -10.01 1.62
N LEU A 83 5.86 -10.53 0.41
CA LEU A 83 5.49 -9.76 -0.78
C LEU A 83 3.97 -9.72 -0.86
N THR A 84 3.39 -8.54 -0.65
CA THR A 84 1.93 -8.39 -0.58
C THR A 84 1.32 -8.08 -1.93
N THR A 85 0.13 -8.59 -2.24
CA THR A 85 -0.54 -8.41 -3.55
C THR A 85 -0.60 -6.95 -4.04
N SER A 86 -0.83 -6.00 -3.12
CA SER A 86 -0.83 -4.55 -3.39
C SER A 86 0.50 -3.97 -3.89
N THR A 87 1.62 -4.70 -3.75
CA THR A 87 2.95 -4.30 -4.25
C THR A 87 3.37 -5.04 -5.52
N PHE A 88 2.58 -6.00 -6.02
CA PHE A 88 2.97 -6.84 -7.16
C PHE A 88 3.22 -6.02 -8.43
N SER A 89 2.41 -4.99 -8.74
CA SER A 89 2.66 -4.11 -9.90
C SER A 89 4.02 -3.40 -9.83
N THR A 90 4.49 -3.06 -8.62
CA THR A 90 5.81 -2.48 -8.37
C THR A 90 6.93 -3.52 -8.53
N ALA A 91 6.78 -4.72 -7.96
CA ALA A 91 7.73 -5.83 -8.13
C ALA A 91 7.84 -6.30 -9.59
N LEU A 92 6.76 -6.15 -10.38
CA LEU A 92 6.69 -6.40 -11.81
C LEU A 92 7.21 -5.24 -12.67
N GLY A 93 7.63 -4.12 -12.08
CA GLY A 93 8.22 -2.97 -12.79
C GLY A 93 7.23 -2.09 -13.56
N PHE A 94 5.94 -2.04 -13.19
CA PHE A 94 4.94 -1.23 -13.92
C PHE A 94 5.21 0.28 -13.84
N TRP A 95 5.95 0.73 -12.82
CA TRP A 95 6.17 2.13 -12.52
C TRP A 95 7.59 2.57 -12.92
N LYS A 96 7.70 3.71 -13.61
CA LYS A 96 8.99 4.28 -14.02
C LYS A 96 9.85 4.73 -12.83
N GLY A 97 11.16 4.84 -13.06
CA GLY A 97 12.11 5.34 -12.06
C GLY A 97 12.61 4.24 -11.13
N LYS A 98 12.77 4.56 -9.84
CA LYS A 98 13.37 3.67 -8.83
C LYS A 98 12.36 2.77 -8.09
N ARG A 99 11.08 2.77 -8.46
CA ARG A 99 10.01 2.09 -7.69
C ARG A 99 10.27 0.62 -7.35
N ARG A 100 10.86 -0.16 -8.28
CA ARG A 100 11.22 -1.57 -8.03
C ARG A 100 12.38 -1.72 -7.03
N TYR A 101 13.35 -0.80 -7.07
CA TYR A 101 14.41 -0.67 -6.07
C TYR A 101 13.87 -0.19 -4.71
N GLU A 102 12.95 0.79 -4.69
CA GLU A 102 12.33 1.30 -3.45
C GLU A 102 11.62 0.17 -2.68
N LEU A 103 10.82 -0.66 -3.38
CA LEU A 103 10.19 -1.84 -2.77
C LEU A 103 11.22 -2.89 -2.32
N TRP A 104 12.30 -3.10 -3.06
CA TRP A 104 13.37 -4.02 -2.63
C TRP A 104 14.06 -3.50 -1.37
N HIS A 105 14.34 -2.20 -1.30
CA HIS A 105 14.92 -1.54 -0.15
C HIS A 105 13.99 -1.63 1.08
N GLU A 106 12.69 -1.38 0.93
CA GLU A 106 11.66 -1.60 1.97
C GLU A 106 11.66 -3.05 2.50
N LYS A 107 11.89 -4.04 1.62
CA LYS A 107 11.91 -5.45 2.03
C LYS A 107 13.27 -5.93 2.54
N VAL A 108 14.38 -5.29 2.18
CA VAL A 108 15.73 -5.69 2.61
C VAL A 108 16.16 -5.00 3.89
N PHE A 109 15.90 -3.69 4.02
CA PHE A 109 16.36 -2.87 5.15
C PHE A 109 15.21 -2.59 6.11
N LEU A 110 15.45 -2.83 7.41
CA LEU A 110 14.50 -2.54 8.49
C LEU A 110 14.47 -1.04 8.85
N SER A 111 14.20 -0.16 7.86
CA SER A 111 14.13 1.28 8.09
C SER A 111 12.76 1.71 8.61
N GLU A 112 12.68 2.19 9.85
CA GLU A 112 11.44 2.62 10.50
C GLU A 112 10.85 3.94 9.97
N THR A 113 11.56 4.66 9.08
CA THR A 113 11.06 5.92 8.50
C THR A 113 11.59 6.15 7.08
N GLU A 114 10.88 5.66 6.07
CA GLU A 114 10.87 6.39 4.80
C GLU A 114 10.14 7.72 4.99
N VAL A 115 10.69 8.82 4.47
CA VAL A 115 9.97 10.10 4.37
C VAL A 115 8.95 10.00 3.24
N VAL A 116 7.84 9.30 3.51
CA VAL A 116 6.73 9.14 2.57
C VAL A 116 6.23 10.52 2.15
N GLU A 117 6.20 10.77 0.84
CA GLU A 117 5.71 12.03 0.25
C GLU A 117 4.35 12.43 0.86
N SER A 118 4.15 13.73 1.11
CA SER A 118 2.89 14.25 1.69
C SER A 118 1.68 13.84 0.85
N SER A 119 1.77 13.91 -0.48
CA SER A 119 0.76 13.45 -1.43
C SER A 119 0.41 11.97 -1.27
N ARG A 120 1.40 11.10 -1.02
CA ARG A 120 1.23 9.65 -0.82
C ARG A 120 0.57 9.37 0.53
N ARG A 121 0.95 10.09 1.59
CA ARG A 121 0.27 10.05 2.90
C ARG A 121 -1.19 10.50 2.82
N CYS A 122 -1.48 11.63 2.16
CA CYS A 122 -2.86 12.08 1.96
C CYS A 122 -3.70 11.08 1.15
N ALA A 123 -3.11 10.45 0.11
CA ALA A 123 -3.81 9.42 -0.68
C ALA A 123 -4.15 8.16 0.13
N LEU A 124 -3.23 7.72 1.00
CA LEU A 124 -3.48 6.60 1.92
C LEU A 124 -4.57 6.96 2.94
N GLN A 125 -4.46 8.12 3.58
CA GLN A 125 -5.45 8.60 4.55
C GLN A 125 -6.85 8.75 3.93
N TRP A 126 -6.93 9.23 2.68
CA TRP A 126 -8.18 9.30 1.93
C TRP A 126 -8.81 7.93 1.71
N GLY A 127 -8.01 6.90 1.39
CA GLY A 127 -8.49 5.51 1.33
C GLY A 127 -9.07 5.06 2.67
N VAL A 128 -8.24 5.13 3.73
CA VAL A 128 -8.59 4.70 5.10
C VAL A 128 -9.89 5.32 5.61
N LEU A 129 -10.13 6.61 5.34
CA LEU A 129 -11.33 7.32 5.83
C LEU A 129 -12.62 6.97 5.08
N ASN A 130 -12.56 6.58 3.81
CA ASN A 130 -13.74 6.39 2.96
C ASN A 130 -14.09 4.92 2.72
N GLU A 131 -13.15 3.99 2.94
CA GLU A 131 -13.30 2.56 2.70
C GLU A 131 -14.54 1.93 3.37
N VAL A 132 -14.80 2.26 4.64
CA VAL A 132 -15.98 1.74 5.37
C VAL A 132 -17.28 2.21 4.70
N ALA A 133 -17.38 3.51 4.36
CA ALA A 133 -18.54 4.06 3.68
C ALA A 133 -18.72 3.47 2.27
N ALA A 134 -17.62 3.20 1.56
CA ALA A 134 -17.63 2.52 0.28
C ALA A 134 -18.10 1.06 0.41
N ILE A 135 -17.68 0.30 1.43
CA ILE A 135 -18.15 -1.07 1.67
C ILE A 135 -19.67 -1.09 1.94
N GLU A 136 -20.20 -0.17 2.75
CA GLU A 136 -21.64 -0.08 2.99
C GLU A 136 -22.42 0.37 1.73
N GLN A 137 -21.85 1.24 0.89
CA GLN A 137 -22.47 1.57 -0.41
C GLN A 137 -22.43 0.36 -1.38
N TYR A 138 -21.35 -0.43 -1.40
CA TYR A 138 -21.28 -1.66 -2.18
C TYR A 138 -22.34 -2.69 -1.73
N LYS A 139 -22.51 -2.89 -0.41
CA LYS A 139 -23.59 -3.72 0.16
C LYS A 139 -24.96 -3.23 -0.32
N SER A 140 -25.22 -1.93 -0.19
CA SER A 140 -26.49 -1.30 -0.60
C SER A 140 -26.80 -1.49 -2.09
N ILE A 141 -25.81 -1.30 -2.96
CA ILE A 141 -25.94 -1.47 -4.42
C ILE A 141 -26.16 -2.93 -4.82
N THR A 142 -25.48 -3.88 -4.16
CA THR A 142 -25.43 -5.28 -4.60
C THR A 142 -26.36 -6.24 -3.85
N GLY A 143 -26.87 -5.84 -2.68
CA GLY A 143 -27.60 -6.72 -1.76
C GLY A 143 -26.74 -7.86 -1.18
N ARG A 144 -25.40 -7.73 -1.23
CA ARG A 144 -24.46 -8.76 -0.75
C ARG A 144 -23.83 -8.37 0.58
N ASP A 145 -23.83 -9.29 1.53
CA ASP A 145 -22.98 -9.18 2.71
C ASP A 145 -21.49 -9.25 2.37
N VAL A 146 -20.69 -8.61 3.22
CA VAL A 146 -19.23 -8.52 3.11
C VAL A 146 -18.61 -8.98 4.43
N GLY A 147 -17.92 -10.12 4.40
CA GLY A 147 -17.15 -10.63 5.53
C GLY A 147 -15.77 -9.98 5.64
N LEU A 148 -15.19 -9.97 6.83
CA LEU A 148 -13.86 -9.42 7.09
C LEU A 148 -12.78 -10.52 7.07
N LEU A 149 -11.56 -10.16 6.67
CA LEU A 149 -10.35 -10.99 6.81
C LEU A 149 -9.10 -10.07 6.87
N GLY A 150 -8.28 -10.20 7.91
CA GLY A 150 -7.13 -9.33 8.15
C GLY A 150 -5.97 -9.55 7.19
N PHE A 151 -5.38 -10.74 7.22
CA PHE A 151 -4.28 -11.12 6.34
C PHE A 151 -4.33 -12.61 5.98
N ALA A 152 -4.32 -12.92 4.68
CA ALA A 152 -4.14 -14.26 4.16
C ALA A 152 -2.68 -14.47 3.75
N ILE A 153 -2.11 -15.60 4.14
CA ILE A 153 -0.84 -16.12 3.65
C ILE A 153 -1.16 -17.26 2.67
N HIS A 154 -0.33 -17.45 1.63
CA HIS A 154 -0.58 -18.51 0.66
C HIS A 154 -0.56 -19.90 1.34
N SER A 155 -1.56 -20.74 1.05
CA SER A 155 -1.77 -22.04 1.71
C SER A 155 -0.64 -23.07 1.45
N ASN A 156 -0.14 -23.14 0.22
CA ASN A 156 1.08 -23.88 -0.11
C ASN A 156 2.32 -23.22 0.53
N GLU A 157 3.01 -23.94 1.41
CA GLU A 157 4.22 -23.52 2.15
C GLU A 157 5.36 -23.01 1.24
N GLN A 158 5.50 -23.54 0.01
CA GLN A 158 6.51 -23.06 -0.95
C GLN A 158 6.29 -21.60 -1.37
N PHE A 159 5.09 -21.09 -1.16
CA PHE A 159 4.65 -19.74 -1.52
C PHE A 159 4.30 -18.91 -0.27
N ASP A 160 4.70 -19.34 0.93
CA ASP A 160 4.41 -18.65 2.20
C ASP A 160 4.83 -17.17 2.18
N TRP A 161 5.86 -16.83 1.41
CA TRP A 161 6.39 -15.48 1.20
C TRP A 161 5.40 -14.53 0.51
N LEU A 162 4.29 -15.03 -0.04
CA LEU A 162 3.19 -14.27 -0.60
C LEU A 162 2.07 -14.05 0.43
N GLY A 163 1.48 -12.85 0.44
CA GLY A 163 0.32 -12.57 1.28
C GLY A 163 -0.64 -11.53 0.70
N ALA A 164 -1.88 -11.56 1.16
CA ALA A 164 -2.97 -10.72 0.71
C ALA A 164 -3.72 -10.13 1.92
N SER A 165 -4.18 -8.89 1.79
CA SER A 165 -5.35 -8.43 2.52
C SER A 165 -6.42 -8.16 1.48
N PRO A 166 -7.59 -8.80 1.53
CA PRO A 166 -8.76 -8.33 0.83
C PRO A 166 -9.35 -7.12 1.58
N ASP A 167 -10.17 -6.33 0.89
CA ASP A 167 -11.01 -5.33 1.56
C ASP A 167 -12.36 -5.95 2.00
N GLY A 168 -12.69 -7.15 1.50
CA GLY A 168 -13.74 -8.02 2.06
C GLY A 168 -13.86 -9.40 1.40
N LEU A 169 -14.66 -10.28 2.00
CA LEU A 169 -15.06 -11.59 1.48
C LEU A 169 -16.52 -11.57 1.05
N LEU A 170 -16.85 -12.21 -0.08
CA LEU A 170 -18.19 -12.17 -0.68
C LEU A 170 -18.80 -13.57 -0.78
N GLY A 171 -19.71 -13.92 0.13
CA GLY A 171 -20.34 -15.24 0.18
C GLY A 171 -19.43 -16.35 0.74
N CYS A 172 -19.91 -17.59 0.69
CA CYS A 172 -19.23 -18.76 1.28
C CYS A 172 -18.27 -19.43 0.31
N PHE A 173 -17.20 -20.05 0.83
CA PHE A 173 -16.33 -20.94 0.04
C PHE A 173 -17.10 -22.21 -0.38
N PRO A 174 -16.91 -22.76 -1.60
CA PRO A 174 -15.96 -22.34 -2.64
C PRO A 174 -16.46 -21.25 -3.60
N GLU A 175 -17.77 -21.07 -3.72
CA GLU A 175 -18.40 -20.24 -4.77
C GLU A 175 -18.21 -18.72 -4.59
N GLY A 176 -17.85 -18.31 -3.38
CA GLY A 176 -17.62 -16.93 -2.99
C GLY A 176 -16.44 -16.26 -3.69
N GLY A 177 -16.37 -14.95 -3.54
CA GLY A 177 -15.35 -14.10 -4.15
C GLY A 177 -14.72 -13.15 -3.15
N ILE A 178 -14.00 -12.18 -3.69
CA ILE A 178 -13.24 -11.18 -2.94
C ILE A 178 -13.73 -9.79 -3.32
N LEU A 179 -13.86 -8.90 -2.34
CA LEU A 179 -14.07 -7.47 -2.55
C LEU A 179 -12.72 -6.73 -2.44
N GLU A 180 -12.44 -5.88 -3.42
CA GLU A 180 -11.29 -4.98 -3.44
C GLU A 180 -11.79 -3.55 -3.67
N VAL A 181 -11.69 -2.68 -2.67
CA VAL A 181 -12.30 -1.34 -2.65
C VAL A 181 -11.24 -0.27 -2.89
N LYS A 182 -11.47 0.64 -3.84
CA LYS A 182 -10.53 1.72 -4.13
C LYS A 182 -11.23 3.08 -4.20
N CYS A 183 -10.79 3.98 -3.32
CA CYS A 183 -11.23 5.38 -3.23
C CYS A 183 -10.15 6.28 -3.87
N PRO A 184 -10.26 6.71 -5.14
CA PRO A 184 -9.15 7.36 -5.84
C PRO A 184 -8.94 8.82 -5.38
N TYR A 185 -7.77 9.12 -4.82
CA TYR A 185 -7.40 10.49 -4.40
C TYR A 185 -7.14 11.47 -5.57
N ASN A 186 -7.30 11.02 -6.82
CA ASN A 186 -7.26 11.82 -8.06
C ASN A 186 -6.23 12.98 -8.07
N LYS A 187 -4.96 12.66 -7.84
CA LYS A 187 -3.83 13.62 -7.81
C LYS A 187 -3.98 14.78 -6.81
N GLY A 188 -4.70 14.57 -5.70
CA GLY A 188 -4.98 15.60 -4.69
C GLY A 188 -6.32 16.31 -4.87
N LYS A 189 -7.23 15.74 -5.68
CA LYS A 189 -8.55 16.30 -5.99
C LYS A 189 -9.67 15.24 -5.98
N PRO A 190 -9.85 14.49 -4.87
CA PRO A 190 -10.86 13.42 -4.78
C PRO A 190 -12.29 13.90 -5.08
N GLU A 191 -12.62 15.16 -4.77
CA GLU A 191 -13.90 15.80 -5.05
C GLU A 191 -14.20 15.91 -6.56
N THR A 192 -13.19 15.83 -7.42
CA THR A 192 -13.34 15.77 -8.89
C THR A 192 -13.16 14.37 -9.47
N ALA A 193 -13.00 13.34 -8.64
CA ALA A 193 -12.85 11.96 -9.09
C ALA A 193 -14.18 11.41 -9.60
N LEU A 194 -14.18 10.78 -10.78
CA LEU A 194 -15.33 10.05 -11.34
C LEU A 194 -15.09 8.54 -11.27
N PRO A 195 -16.15 7.72 -11.10
CA PRO A 195 -16.02 6.26 -11.14
C PRO A 195 -15.53 5.80 -12.50
N TRP A 196 -14.57 4.87 -12.50
CA TRP A 196 -13.91 4.41 -13.72
C TRP A 196 -14.93 3.79 -14.69
N SER A 197 -14.75 4.05 -15.99
CA SER A 197 -15.51 3.42 -17.08
C SER A 197 -14.90 2.11 -17.57
N SER A 198 -13.66 1.82 -17.18
CA SER A 198 -12.94 0.58 -17.46
C SER A 198 -11.95 0.28 -16.33
N MET A 199 -11.66 -0.99 -16.08
CA MET A 199 -10.76 -1.40 -15.00
C MET A 199 -9.34 -0.87 -15.25
N PRO A 200 -8.68 -0.21 -14.26
CA PRO A 200 -7.29 0.19 -14.41
C PRO A 200 -6.36 -1.02 -14.36
N PHE A 201 -5.67 -1.30 -15.48
CA PHE A 201 -4.87 -2.51 -15.67
C PHE A 201 -3.79 -2.77 -14.60
N TYR A 202 -3.31 -1.73 -13.91
CA TYR A 202 -2.28 -1.84 -12.89
C TYR A 202 -2.76 -2.48 -11.57
N TYR A 203 -4.08 -2.67 -11.38
CA TYR A 203 -4.63 -3.52 -10.32
C TYR A 203 -4.71 -5.01 -10.70
N MET A 204 -4.56 -5.37 -11.99
CA MET A 204 -4.64 -6.77 -12.43
C MET A 204 -3.66 -7.71 -11.70
N PRO A 205 -2.38 -7.35 -11.45
CA PRO A 205 -1.49 -8.16 -10.63
C PRO A 205 -2.02 -8.42 -9.21
N GLN A 206 -2.64 -7.42 -8.59
CA GLN A 206 -3.11 -7.50 -7.20
C GLN A 206 -4.29 -8.46 -7.08
N VAL A 207 -5.34 -8.27 -7.89
CA VAL A 207 -6.56 -9.08 -7.80
C VAL A 207 -6.32 -10.53 -8.21
N GLN A 208 -5.45 -10.78 -9.20
CA GLN A 208 -5.04 -12.14 -9.58
C GLN A 208 -4.20 -12.80 -8.47
N GLY A 209 -3.35 -12.04 -7.79
CA GLY A 209 -2.64 -12.51 -6.60
C GLY A 209 -3.55 -12.85 -5.43
N GLN A 210 -4.61 -12.07 -5.19
CA GLN A 210 -5.62 -12.35 -4.17
C GLN A 210 -6.39 -13.63 -4.46
N MET A 211 -6.83 -13.81 -5.72
CA MET A 211 -7.51 -15.03 -6.19
C MET A 211 -6.67 -16.30 -6.06
N GLU A 212 -5.34 -16.21 -6.25
CA GLU A 212 -4.46 -17.35 -6.01
C GLU A 212 -4.26 -17.62 -4.50
N ILE A 213 -3.78 -16.62 -3.74
CA ILE A 213 -3.39 -16.77 -2.33
C ILE A 213 -4.54 -17.27 -1.46
N MET A 214 -5.76 -16.80 -1.75
CA MET A 214 -6.95 -17.11 -0.98
C MET A 214 -7.77 -18.26 -1.60
N ASP A 215 -7.36 -18.80 -2.75
CA ASP A 215 -8.10 -19.75 -3.58
C ASP A 215 -9.57 -19.35 -3.80
N ARG A 216 -9.77 -18.39 -4.71
CA ARG A 216 -11.08 -17.85 -5.14
C ARG A 216 -11.07 -17.59 -6.64
N ASP A 217 -12.16 -17.86 -7.34
CA ASP A 217 -12.19 -17.75 -8.81
C ASP A 217 -12.62 -16.38 -9.35
N TRP A 218 -13.05 -15.45 -8.47
CA TRP A 218 -13.42 -14.08 -8.87
C TRP A 218 -13.20 -13.01 -7.79
N VAL A 219 -12.95 -11.78 -8.25
CA VAL A 219 -12.87 -10.54 -7.46
C VAL A 219 -13.82 -9.51 -8.05
N ASP A 220 -14.55 -8.78 -7.20
CA ASP A 220 -15.13 -7.48 -7.55
C ASP A 220 -14.17 -6.36 -7.16
N LEU A 221 -13.60 -5.69 -8.16
CA LEU A 221 -12.88 -4.43 -7.97
C LEU A 221 -13.91 -3.29 -7.96
N TYR A 222 -14.15 -2.71 -6.78
CA TYR A 222 -15.07 -1.61 -6.58
C TYR A 222 -14.33 -0.27 -6.55
N CYS A 223 -14.68 0.62 -7.48
CA CYS A 223 -14.25 2.02 -7.48
C CYS A 223 -15.32 2.87 -6.83
N TRP A 224 -14.97 3.62 -5.78
CA TRP A 224 -15.85 4.56 -5.11
C TRP A 224 -15.30 5.98 -5.20
N THR A 225 -16.15 6.95 -5.54
CA THR A 225 -15.82 8.38 -5.50
C THR A 225 -16.99 9.20 -4.95
N PRO A 226 -16.75 10.46 -4.52
CA PRO A 226 -17.83 11.37 -4.13
C PRO A 226 -18.85 11.70 -5.24
N ASN A 227 -18.58 11.30 -6.50
CA ASN A 227 -19.43 11.58 -7.66
C ASN A 227 -20.06 10.30 -8.27
N GLY A 228 -19.87 9.14 -7.63
CA GLY A 228 -20.45 7.87 -8.04
C GLY A 228 -19.52 6.67 -7.85
N SER A 229 -19.93 5.50 -8.32
CA SER A 229 -19.19 4.25 -8.13
C SER A 229 -19.25 3.29 -9.33
N SER A 230 -18.33 2.31 -9.40
CA SER A 230 -18.37 1.24 -10.41
C SER A 230 -17.78 -0.08 -9.92
N ILE A 231 -18.44 -1.19 -10.27
CA ILE A 231 -18.05 -2.57 -9.88
C ILE A 231 -17.56 -3.31 -11.13
N PHE A 232 -16.32 -3.78 -11.12
CA PHE A 232 -15.74 -4.63 -12.17
C PHE A 232 -15.49 -6.04 -11.64
N ARG A 233 -16.14 -7.05 -12.23
CA ARG A 233 -15.81 -8.44 -11.96
C ARG A 233 -14.63 -8.91 -12.79
N VAL A 234 -13.65 -9.49 -12.10
CA VAL A 234 -12.46 -10.10 -12.66
C VAL A 234 -12.46 -11.58 -12.29
N HIS A 235 -12.20 -12.46 -13.25
CA HIS A 235 -12.03 -13.89 -13.00
C HIS A 235 -10.55 -14.28 -12.96
N ARG A 236 -10.24 -15.33 -12.21
CA ARG A 236 -8.89 -15.91 -12.07
C ARG A 236 -8.39 -16.42 -13.43
N GLU A 237 -7.18 -16.03 -13.81
CA GLU A 237 -6.52 -16.47 -15.05
C GLU A 237 -5.13 -17.03 -14.73
N ARG A 238 -5.04 -18.37 -14.76
CA ARG A 238 -3.84 -19.13 -14.40
C ARG A 238 -2.67 -18.82 -15.35
N SER A 239 -2.91 -18.61 -16.66
CA SER A 239 -1.84 -18.28 -17.62
C SER A 239 -1.24 -16.87 -17.40
N TYR A 240 -1.92 -16.02 -16.62
CA TYR A 240 -1.39 -14.73 -16.19
C TYR A 240 -0.72 -14.86 -14.82
N TRP A 241 -1.29 -15.64 -13.90
CA TRP A 241 -0.67 -15.94 -12.61
C TRP A 241 0.73 -16.55 -12.79
N GLU A 242 0.86 -17.62 -13.57
CA GLU A 242 2.14 -18.29 -13.87
C GLU A 242 3.21 -17.30 -14.35
N LEU A 243 2.83 -16.40 -15.28
CA LEU A 243 3.71 -15.38 -15.83
C LEU A 243 4.17 -14.38 -14.76
N ILE A 244 3.27 -13.87 -13.91
CA ILE A 244 3.66 -12.90 -12.89
C ILE A 244 4.42 -13.56 -11.73
N HIS A 245 4.02 -14.76 -11.32
CA HIS A 245 4.66 -15.52 -10.24
C HIS A 245 6.14 -15.81 -10.55
N GLY A 246 6.51 -16.15 -11.79
CA GLY A 246 7.92 -16.30 -12.16
C GLY A 246 8.78 -15.04 -11.90
N ILE A 247 8.20 -13.86 -12.09
CA ILE A 247 8.86 -12.55 -11.91
C ILE A 247 8.84 -12.11 -10.45
N LEU A 248 7.73 -12.38 -9.73
CA LEU A 248 7.65 -12.17 -8.28
C LEU A 248 8.66 -13.06 -7.55
N ARG A 249 8.89 -14.28 -8.05
CA ARG A 249 9.90 -15.22 -7.53
C ARG A 249 11.32 -14.73 -7.80
N GLU A 250 11.62 -14.22 -8.99
CA GLU A 250 12.91 -13.55 -9.29
C GLU A 250 13.15 -12.38 -8.32
N PHE A 251 12.17 -11.49 -8.19
CA PHE A 251 12.26 -10.36 -7.26
C PHE A 251 12.48 -10.79 -5.80
N TRP A 252 11.78 -11.82 -5.32
CA TRP A 252 11.91 -12.24 -3.92
C TRP A 252 13.16 -13.07 -3.65
N TRP A 253 13.36 -14.18 -4.38
CA TRP A 253 14.42 -15.15 -4.12
C TRP A 253 15.74 -14.83 -4.85
N GLY A 254 15.71 -14.01 -5.90
CA GLY A 254 16.91 -13.52 -6.59
C GLY A 254 17.42 -12.17 -6.06
N ASN A 255 16.54 -11.30 -5.56
CA ASN A 255 16.93 -9.97 -5.06
C ASN A 255 16.75 -9.78 -3.55
N VAL A 256 15.57 -10.06 -2.97
CA VAL A 256 15.28 -9.72 -1.56
C VAL A 256 15.96 -10.67 -0.56
N ILE A 257 15.83 -11.99 -0.73
CA ILE A 257 16.36 -12.96 0.24
C ILE A 257 17.90 -12.98 0.31
N PRO A 258 18.65 -13.06 -0.82
CA PRO A 258 20.12 -13.05 -0.76
C PRO A 258 20.69 -11.74 -0.19
N ALA A 259 20.00 -10.60 -0.42
CA ALA A 259 20.37 -9.31 0.16
C ALA A 259 20.17 -9.28 1.70
N ARG A 260 19.08 -9.89 2.21
CA ARG A 260 18.87 -10.08 3.66
C ARG A 260 19.94 -11.00 4.27
N GLU A 261 20.29 -12.08 3.59
CA GLU A 261 21.33 -13.02 4.04
C GLU A 261 22.72 -12.36 4.08
N ALA A 262 23.07 -11.57 3.06
CA ALA A 262 24.31 -10.80 3.03
C ALA A 262 24.37 -9.78 4.18
N LEU A 263 23.26 -9.09 4.49
CA LEU A 263 23.17 -8.19 5.66
C LEU A 263 23.36 -8.93 6.99
N LEU A 264 22.65 -10.05 7.19
CA LEU A 264 22.74 -10.86 8.41
C LEU A 264 24.15 -11.42 8.66
N LEU A 265 24.89 -11.70 7.58
CA LEU A 265 26.26 -12.18 7.61
C LEU A 265 27.31 -11.04 7.58
N GLY A 266 26.88 -9.79 7.75
CA GLY A 266 27.75 -8.61 7.84
C GLY A 266 28.38 -8.14 6.51
N ARG A 267 28.08 -8.80 5.39
CA ARG A 267 28.69 -8.55 4.08
C ARG A 267 27.95 -7.44 3.33
N GLY A 268 27.87 -6.26 3.95
CA GLY A 268 27.09 -5.10 3.50
C GLY A 268 27.42 -4.60 2.09
N GLU A 269 28.61 -4.89 1.57
CA GLU A 269 29.02 -4.53 0.20
C GLU A 269 28.36 -5.42 -0.87
N GLU A 270 28.17 -6.72 -0.57
CA GLU A 270 27.51 -7.67 -1.50
C GLU A 270 26.03 -7.36 -1.71
N VAL A 271 25.38 -6.72 -0.74
CA VAL A 271 23.95 -6.40 -0.75
C VAL A 271 23.54 -5.65 -2.02
N LYS A 272 24.43 -4.80 -2.56
CA LYS A 272 24.21 -4.03 -3.80
C LYS A 272 24.21 -4.88 -5.06
N THR A 273 24.87 -6.04 -5.06
CA THR A 273 24.90 -6.95 -6.23
C THR A 273 23.54 -7.61 -6.47
N TYR A 274 22.67 -7.61 -5.46
CA TYR A 274 21.29 -8.11 -5.52
C TYR A 274 20.26 -7.02 -5.84
N GLU A 275 20.66 -5.77 -6.13
CA GLU A 275 19.73 -4.71 -6.52
C GLU A 275 18.95 -5.08 -7.79
N PRO A 276 17.59 -5.02 -7.79
CA PRO A 276 16.81 -5.36 -8.97
C PRO A 276 16.90 -4.26 -10.04
N ALA A 277 17.08 -4.66 -11.30
CA ALA A 277 16.87 -3.78 -12.44
C ALA A 277 15.46 -3.15 -12.38
N SER A 278 15.34 -1.88 -12.78
CA SER A 278 14.11 -1.07 -12.63
C SER A 278 12.85 -1.69 -13.27
N THR A 279 13.03 -2.54 -14.29
CA THR A 279 12.00 -3.38 -14.90
C THR A 279 12.57 -4.77 -15.15
N HIS A 280 11.70 -5.78 -15.24
CA HIS A 280 12.09 -7.13 -15.66
C HIS A 280 11.92 -7.29 -17.18
N LYS A 281 12.69 -8.19 -17.81
CA LYS A 281 12.64 -8.48 -19.25
C LYS A 281 11.23 -8.79 -19.80
N GLN A 282 10.30 -9.27 -18.96
CA GLN A 282 8.91 -9.54 -19.33
C GLN A 282 7.90 -8.46 -18.91
N THR A 283 8.30 -7.36 -18.24
CA THR A 283 7.39 -6.30 -17.77
C THR A 283 6.43 -5.80 -18.85
N GLY A 284 6.90 -5.58 -20.09
CA GLY A 284 6.05 -5.16 -21.21
C GLY A 284 4.99 -6.20 -21.62
N LEU A 285 5.33 -7.49 -21.56
CA LEU A 285 4.38 -8.59 -21.82
C LEU A 285 3.30 -8.66 -20.72
N VAL A 286 3.70 -8.50 -19.44
CA VAL A 286 2.75 -8.48 -18.32
C VAL A 286 1.81 -7.29 -18.42
N ILE A 287 2.30 -6.09 -18.71
CA ILE A 287 1.47 -4.89 -18.92
C ILE A 287 0.48 -5.12 -20.07
N SER A 288 0.93 -5.72 -21.19
CA SER A 288 0.07 -6.05 -22.32
C SER A 288 -1.04 -7.06 -21.96
N LYS A 289 -0.70 -8.16 -21.27
CA LYS A 289 -1.72 -9.10 -20.73
C LYS A 289 -2.66 -8.41 -19.74
N SER A 290 -2.15 -7.55 -18.85
CA SER A 290 -2.96 -6.80 -17.88
C SER A 290 -4.00 -5.91 -18.57
N ILE A 291 -3.60 -5.20 -19.63
CA ILE A 291 -4.49 -4.35 -20.42
C ILE A 291 -5.55 -5.19 -21.14
N LYS A 292 -5.18 -6.37 -21.67
CA LYS A 292 -6.15 -7.31 -22.28
C LYS A 292 -7.16 -7.81 -21.26
N LEU A 293 -6.71 -8.27 -20.09
CA LEU A 293 -7.60 -8.78 -19.03
C LEU A 293 -8.50 -7.67 -18.45
N ALA A 294 -7.98 -6.46 -18.27
CA ALA A 294 -8.74 -5.33 -17.74
C ALA A 294 -9.80 -4.79 -18.72
N LYS A 295 -9.60 -4.96 -20.03
CA LYS A 295 -10.64 -4.75 -21.06
C LYS A 295 -11.72 -5.84 -21.06
N ASN A 296 -11.39 -7.03 -20.60
CA ASN A 296 -12.31 -8.17 -20.49
C ASN A 296 -13.02 -8.24 -19.11
N ALA A 297 -12.64 -7.40 -18.15
CA ALA A 297 -13.28 -7.33 -16.84
C ALA A 297 -14.71 -6.79 -16.98
N LYS A 298 -15.70 -7.55 -16.49
CA LYS A 298 -17.11 -7.21 -16.68
C LYS A 298 -17.50 -6.09 -15.74
N LEU A 299 -17.84 -4.93 -16.28
CA LEU A 299 -18.57 -3.89 -15.54
C LEU A 299 -19.94 -4.47 -15.15
N LEU A 300 -20.15 -4.75 -13.87
CA LEU A 300 -21.43 -5.28 -13.35
C LEU A 300 -22.43 -4.16 -13.05
N CYS A 301 -21.92 -3.05 -12.54
CA CYS A 301 -22.72 -1.94 -12.08
C CYS A 301 -21.94 -0.65 -12.22
N ARG A 302 -22.63 0.44 -12.58
CA ARG A 302 -22.14 1.80 -12.47
C ARG A 302 -23.22 2.67 -11.83
N GLU A 303 -22.83 3.48 -10.88
CA GLU A 303 -23.69 4.46 -10.25
C GLU A 303 -23.09 5.85 -10.46
N ILE A 304 -23.92 6.83 -10.87
CA ILE A 304 -23.54 8.23 -11.00
C ILE A 304 -24.70 9.08 -10.48
N ALA A 305 -24.42 9.97 -9.53
CA ALA A 305 -25.42 10.85 -8.93
C ALA A 305 -26.70 10.09 -8.48
N GLY A 306 -26.52 8.94 -7.82
CA GLY A 306 -27.60 8.09 -7.31
C GLY A 306 -28.34 7.26 -8.36
N HIS A 307 -28.03 7.39 -9.65
CA HIS A 307 -28.62 6.59 -10.72
C HIS A 307 -27.78 5.35 -10.93
N ILE A 308 -28.35 4.17 -10.64
CA ILE A 308 -27.68 2.86 -10.69
C ILE A 308 -28.03 2.16 -12.01
N GLU A 309 -27.03 1.83 -12.82
CA GLU A 309 -27.14 1.02 -14.03
C GLU A 309 -26.39 -0.31 -13.84
N CYS A 310 -27.12 -1.43 -13.86
CA CYS A 310 -26.57 -2.78 -13.69
C CYS A 310 -26.62 -3.57 -15.01
N TYR A 311 -25.49 -4.15 -15.41
CA TYR A 311 -25.32 -4.87 -16.68
C TYR A 311 -25.32 -6.39 -16.42
N ARG A 312 -26.26 -7.10 -17.08
CA ARG A 312 -26.47 -8.55 -16.90
C ARG A 312 -25.41 -9.42 -17.56
#